data_AF-A0A922F133-F1
#
_entry.id   AF-A0A922F133-F1
#
_cell.length_a   1.000
_cell.length_b   1.000
_cell.length_c   1.000
_cell.angle_alpha   90.00
_cell.angle_beta   90.00
_cell.angle_gamma   90.00
#
_symmetry.space_group_name_H-M   'P 1'
#
loop_
_entity.id
_entity.type
_entity.pdbx_description
1 polymer ?
#
loop_
_entity_poly.entity_id
_entity_poly.type
_entity_poly.pdbx_seq_one_letter_code
_entity_poly.pdbx_strand_id
1 'polypeptide(L)'
;MLGLFLQGGFFHGLNDLTYGVDIEHMRWMGILQRIAIAYLLAALCEIWLKGDGNVNLASSLLSQYRFQWALVLMLSTLYLSLLYGLYVPDWEYRIPIETSSSPPKLFSVKCGVRGDTGPACNAVGMIDRKILGIQHLYKRPVYARTQQCSINFPNNGPLPSDAPSWCQAPFDPEGLLSSVMAIVSCFVGLHYGHIIVHYKDHRDRIFHWMFTSSCLVVLGLGLNLCGMHFNKALYTFSYMCFTAGVAGILFAGIYFMVDVCGCRRPTFVMEWMGIHALMLYILAACNVLPVFLQGFYWSRPRNNILTLIGIGR
;
A
#
# COMPACT_ATOMS: atom_id res chain seq x y z
N MET A 1 1.13 -6.82 -15.96
CA MET A 1 2.34 -7.16 -16.73
C MET A 1 3.50 -6.21 -16.45
N LEU A 2 3.36 -4.90 -16.65
CA LEU A 2 4.44 -3.93 -16.37
C LEU A 2 5.04 -4.03 -14.94
N GLY A 3 4.19 -4.19 -13.92
CA GLY A 3 4.64 -4.35 -12.53
C GLY A 3 5.53 -5.57 -12.29
N LEU A 4 5.18 -6.73 -12.87
CA LEU A 4 5.98 -7.95 -12.77
C LEU A 4 7.36 -7.77 -13.42
N PHE A 5 7.42 -7.06 -14.54
CA PHE A 5 8.67 -6.79 -15.24
C PHE A 5 9.60 -5.87 -14.44
N LEU A 6 9.04 -4.80 -13.84
CA LEU A 6 9.80 -3.88 -13.00
C LEU A 6 10.26 -4.52 -11.68
N GLN A 7 9.42 -5.37 -11.08
CA GLN A 7 9.73 -6.05 -9.81
C GLN A 7 10.58 -7.31 -9.96
N GLY A 8 10.48 -7.99 -11.10
CA GLY A 8 11.22 -9.22 -11.41
C GLY A 8 12.72 -9.02 -11.64
N GLY A 9 13.22 -7.79 -11.53
CA GLY A 9 14.65 -7.53 -11.60
C GLY A 9 15.18 -7.17 -12.98
N PHE A 10 14.34 -6.97 -14.00
CA PHE A 10 14.82 -6.66 -15.36
C PHE A 10 15.70 -5.41 -15.44
N PHE A 11 15.55 -4.48 -14.48
CA PHE A 11 16.35 -3.24 -14.38
C PHE A 11 17.18 -3.15 -13.09
N HIS A 12 17.42 -4.23 -12.36
CA HIS A 12 18.13 -4.15 -11.06
C HIS A 12 19.65 -4.21 -11.20
N GLY A 13 20.30 -3.14 -10.74
CA GLY A 13 21.70 -3.12 -10.28
C GLY A 13 22.70 -2.43 -11.22
N LEU A 14 23.18 -1.22 -10.86
CA LEU A 14 24.38 -0.63 -11.46
C LEU A 14 25.63 -1.53 -11.35
N ASN A 15 25.59 -2.51 -10.42
CA ASN A 15 26.70 -3.39 -10.07
C ASN A 15 26.37 -4.88 -10.33
N ASP A 16 25.19 -5.21 -10.86
CA ASP A 16 24.76 -6.59 -11.09
C ASP A 16 24.53 -6.79 -12.59
N LEU A 17 25.42 -7.52 -13.24
CA LEU A 17 25.40 -7.75 -14.69
C LEU A 17 24.41 -8.85 -15.10
N THR A 18 23.59 -9.33 -14.16
CA THR A 18 22.59 -10.38 -14.39
C THR A 18 21.34 -9.78 -15.02
N TYR A 19 21.32 -9.69 -16.36
CA TYR A 19 20.12 -9.38 -17.12
C TYR A 19 19.17 -10.59 -17.13
N GLY A 20 18.00 -10.47 -16.50
CA GLY A 20 16.99 -11.52 -16.51
C GLY A 20 15.98 -11.39 -15.36
N VAL A 21 14.93 -12.23 -15.41
CA VAL A 21 13.98 -12.40 -14.30
C VAL A 21 14.09 -13.85 -13.86
N ASP A 22 14.58 -14.06 -12.64
CA ASP A 22 14.54 -15.40 -12.03
C ASP A 22 13.08 -15.71 -11.63
N ILE A 23 12.44 -16.59 -12.40
CA ILE A 23 11.03 -16.97 -12.21
C ILE A 23 10.82 -17.65 -10.86
N GLU A 24 11.82 -18.36 -10.32
CA GLU A 24 11.72 -19.05 -9.02
C GLU A 24 11.78 -18.07 -7.84
N HIS A 25 12.37 -16.89 -8.03
CA HIS A 25 12.55 -15.89 -6.96
C HIS A 25 11.86 -14.55 -7.26
N MET A 26 11.08 -14.45 -8.34
CA MET A 26 10.40 -13.22 -8.70
C MET A 26 9.30 -12.88 -7.69
N ARG A 27 9.13 -11.59 -7.37
CA ARG A 27 8.03 -11.13 -6.51
C ARG A 27 6.74 -11.03 -7.31
N TRP A 28 5.70 -11.74 -6.88
CA TRP A 28 4.44 -11.82 -7.64
C TRP A 28 3.52 -10.63 -7.39
N MET A 29 3.45 -10.16 -6.14
CA MET A 29 2.55 -9.09 -5.73
C MET A 29 3.30 -7.77 -5.49
N GLY A 30 2.63 -6.68 -5.79
CA GLY A 30 3.24 -5.37 -5.84
C GLY A 30 2.23 -4.27 -6.01
N ILE A 31 2.70 -3.03 -5.85
CA ILE A 31 1.85 -1.83 -5.87
C ILE A 31 1.07 -1.76 -7.19
N LEU A 32 1.73 -2.03 -8.33
CA LEU A 32 1.08 -1.99 -9.64
C LEU A 32 0.09 -3.14 -9.85
N GLN A 33 0.41 -4.39 -9.45
CA GLN A 33 -0.56 -5.49 -9.55
C GLN A 33 -1.79 -5.21 -8.67
N ARG A 34 -1.57 -4.73 -7.45
CA ARG A 34 -2.62 -4.42 -6.48
C ARG A 34 -3.59 -3.35 -6.98
N ILE A 35 -3.06 -2.25 -7.53
CA ILE A 35 -3.87 -1.19 -8.14
C ILE A 35 -4.66 -1.74 -9.33
N ALA A 36 -4.04 -2.55 -10.18
CA ALA A 36 -4.72 -3.16 -11.34
C ALA A 36 -5.87 -4.08 -10.91
N ILE A 37 -5.68 -4.94 -9.91
CA ILE A 37 -6.72 -5.82 -9.37
C ILE A 37 -7.87 -5.00 -8.78
N ALA A 38 -7.56 -3.96 -8.01
CA ALA A 38 -8.57 -3.09 -7.42
C ALA A 38 -9.44 -2.41 -8.47
N TYR A 39 -8.85 -1.80 -9.50
CA TYR A 39 -9.60 -1.17 -10.58
C TYR A 39 -10.37 -2.17 -11.44
N LEU A 40 -9.81 -3.35 -11.71
CA LEU A 40 -10.51 -4.39 -12.47
C LEU A 40 -11.78 -4.83 -11.75
N LEU A 41 -11.68 -5.12 -10.44
CA LEU A 41 -12.84 -5.52 -9.64
C LEU A 41 -13.86 -4.39 -9.49
N ALA A 42 -13.42 -3.16 -9.25
CA ALA A 42 -14.31 -2.01 -9.19
C ALA A 42 -15.05 -1.79 -10.52
N ALA A 43 -14.36 -1.88 -11.66
CA ALA A 43 -14.97 -1.74 -12.98
C ALA A 43 -15.96 -2.87 -13.29
N LEU A 44 -15.62 -4.12 -12.97
CA LEU A 44 -16.56 -5.24 -13.09
C LEU A 44 -17.79 -5.02 -12.19
N CYS A 45 -17.61 -4.56 -10.96
CA CYS A 45 -18.74 -4.27 -10.08
C CYS A 45 -19.61 -3.12 -10.60
N GLU A 46 -19.01 -2.07 -11.19
CA GLU A 46 -19.75 -0.98 -11.84
C GLU A 46 -20.58 -1.48 -13.02
N ILE A 47 -20.02 -2.32 -13.88
CA ILE A 47 -20.72 -2.82 -15.07
C ILE A 47 -21.86 -3.77 -14.68
N TRP A 48 -21.64 -4.65 -13.69
CA TRP A 48 -22.54 -5.77 -13.42
C TRP A 48 -23.54 -5.50 -12.27
N LEU A 49 -23.22 -4.61 -11.33
CA LEU A 49 -24.04 -4.36 -10.13
C LEU A 49 -24.76 -3.01 -10.17
N LYS A 50 -24.68 -2.26 -11.28
CA LYS A 50 -25.44 -1.03 -11.45
C LYS A 50 -26.94 -1.36 -11.51
N GLY A 51 -27.69 -0.90 -10.51
CA GLY A 51 -29.13 -1.08 -10.47
C GLY A 51 -29.82 -0.30 -11.59
N ASP A 52 -30.66 -0.98 -12.37
CA ASP A 52 -31.45 -0.46 -13.50
C ASP A 52 -32.62 0.46 -13.06
N GLY A 53 -32.51 1.05 -11.88
CA GLY A 53 -33.56 1.85 -11.27
C GLY A 53 -33.62 3.24 -11.88
N ASN A 54 -34.61 3.49 -12.72
CA ASN A 54 -35.06 4.83 -13.07
C ASN A 54 -35.76 5.43 -11.84
N VAL A 55 -35.03 6.19 -11.00
CA VAL A 55 -35.57 6.67 -9.71
C VAL A 55 -35.46 8.18 -9.59
N ASN A 56 -36.59 8.79 -9.22
CA ASN A 56 -36.76 10.19 -8.93
C ASN A 56 -35.71 10.75 -7.96
N LEU A 57 -35.40 12.02 -8.19
CA LEU A 57 -34.58 12.93 -7.40
C LEU A 57 -34.70 12.64 -5.89
N ALA A 58 -33.61 12.16 -5.26
CA ALA A 58 -33.45 11.91 -3.81
C ALA A 58 -33.72 10.50 -3.22
N SER A 59 -33.79 9.44 -4.02
CA SER A 59 -33.45 8.10 -3.49
C SER A 59 -31.94 8.09 -3.19
N SER A 60 -31.55 7.98 -1.92
CA SER A 60 -30.16 8.13 -1.46
C SER A 60 -29.16 7.36 -2.34
N LEU A 61 -28.01 7.95 -2.66
CA LEU A 61 -26.89 7.27 -3.35
C LEU A 61 -26.62 5.87 -2.77
N LEU A 62 -26.84 5.70 -1.47
CA LEU A 62 -26.71 4.44 -0.75
C LEU A 62 -27.65 3.35 -1.29
N SER A 63 -28.89 3.69 -1.66
CA SER A 63 -29.87 2.77 -2.24
C SER A 63 -29.48 2.33 -3.65
N GLN A 64 -28.99 3.28 -4.46
CA GLN A 64 -28.57 3.00 -5.84
C GLN A 64 -27.32 2.12 -5.91
N TYR A 65 -26.37 2.32 -4.99
CA TYR A 65 -25.10 1.58 -4.93
C TYR A 65 -25.05 0.53 -3.80
N ARG A 66 -26.22 0.06 -3.33
CA ARG A 66 -26.33 -0.87 -2.18
C ARG A 66 -25.52 -2.15 -2.35
N PHE A 67 -25.44 -2.70 -3.56
CA PHE A 67 -24.69 -3.93 -3.83
C PHE A 67 -23.18 -3.72 -3.74
N GLN A 68 -22.68 -2.54 -4.13
CA GLN A 68 -21.27 -2.20 -3.99
C GLN A 68 -20.90 -2.03 -2.51
N TRP A 69 -21.75 -1.34 -1.74
CA TRP A 69 -21.56 -1.22 -0.30
C TRP A 69 -21.67 -2.57 0.42
N ALA A 70 -22.57 -3.46 0.00
CA ALA A 70 -22.65 -4.82 0.52
C ALA A 70 -21.37 -5.61 0.23
N LEU A 71 -20.80 -5.48 -0.98
CA LEU A 71 -19.52 -6.09 -1.32
C LEU A 71 -18.38 -5.53 -0.44
N VAL A 72 -18.33 -4.22 -0.23
CA VAL A 72 -17.34 -3.57 0.64
C VAL A 72 -17.42 -4.09 2.08
N LEU A 73 -18.63 -4.22 2.63
CA LEU A 73 -18.85 -4.77 3.96
C LEU A 73 -18.46 -6.26 4.01
N MET A 74 -18.80 -7.04 2.98
CA MET A 74 -18.42 -8.45 2.89
C MET A 74 -16.90 -8.62 2.84
N LEU A 75 -16.19 -7.86 2.01
CA LEU A 75 -14.73 -7.90 1.92
C LEU A 75 -14.05 -7.46 3.23
N SER A 76 -14.60 -6.43 3.90
CA SER A 76 -14.07 -5.94 5.17
C SER A 76 -14.28 -6.92 6.31
N THR A 77 -15.45 -7.55 6.39
CA THR A 77 -15.74 -8.59 7.39
C THR A 77 -14.91 -9.85 7.15
N LEU A 78 -14.76 -10.28 5.89
CA LEU A 78 -13.86 -11.38 5.52
C LEU A 78 -12.42 -11.10 5.95
N TYR A 79 -11.91 -9.90 5.66
CA TYR A 79 -10.57 -9.49 6.07
C TYR A 79 -10.38 -9.54 7.58
N LEU A 80 -11.31 -8.96 8.35
CA LEU A 80 -11.24 -8.95 9.82
C LEU A 80 -11.33 -10.37 10.39
N SER A 81 -12.22 -11.20 9.84
CA SER A 81 -12.36 -12.60 10.25
C SER A 81 -11.07 -13.39 9.99
N LEU A 82 -10.40 -13.19 8.87
CA LEU A 82 -9.14 -13.86 8.56
C LEU A 82 -7.99 -13.33 9.42
N LEU A 83 -7.92 -12.01 9.61
CA LEU A 83 -6.85 -11.37 10.40
C LEU A 83 -6.87 -11.82 11.87
N TYR A 84 -8.05 -11.86 12.49
CA TYR A 84 -8.19 -12.17 13.92
C TYR A 84 -8.57 -13.63 14.22
N GLY A 85 -9.22 -14.32 13.29
CA GLY A 85 -9.72 -15.68 13.50
C GLY A 85 -8.71 -16.79 13.22
N LEU A 86 -7.73 -16.55 12.34
CA LEU A 86 -6.76 -17.58 11.97
C LEU A 86 -5.66 -17.76 13.02
N TYR A 87 -5.33 -19.03 13.27
CA TYR A 87 -4.18 -19.41 14.08
C TYR A 87 -2.92 -19.43 13.25
N VAL A 88 -1.87 -18.76 13.74
CA VAL A 88 -0.57 -18.71 13.08
C VAL A 88 0.39 -19.66 13.79
N PRO A 89 0.73 -20.80 13.17
CA PRO A 89 1.69 -21.74 13.73
C PRO A 89 3.13 -21.21 13.60
N ASP A 90 4.03 -21.84 14.33
CA ASP A 90 5.47 -21.65 14.17
C ASP A 90 5.90 -22.04 12.75
N TRP A 91 6.92 -21.36 12.25
CA TRP A 91 7.36 -21.54 10.87
C TRP A 91 8.86 -21.30 10.72
N GLU A 92 9.41 -21.82 9.63
CA GLU A 92 10.84 -21.74 9.35
C GLU A 92 11.07 -21.19 7.94
N TYR A 93 12.20 -20.52 7.76
CA TYR A 93 12.63 -20.04 6.46
C TYR A 93 14.13 -20.12 6.28
N ARG A 94 14.55 -20.14 5.01
CA ARG A 94 15.95 -20.30 4.61
C ARG A 94 16.41 -19.02 3.92
N ILE A 95 17.59 -18.54 4.31
CA ILE A 95 18.27 -17.46 3.60
C ILE A 95 19.49 -18.07 2.89
N PRO A 96 19.57 -17.96 1.55
CA PRO A 96 20.78 -18.34 0.84
C PRO A 96 21.92 -17.39 1.27
N ILE A 97 23.05 -17.95 1.69
CA ILE A 97 24.26 -17.17 1.95
C ILE A 97 25.00 -17.04 0.62
N GLU A 98 25.35 -15.82 0.22
CA GLU A 98 26.02 -15.53 -1.07
C GLU A 98 27.42 -16.19 -1.20
N THR A 99 27.98 -16.73 -0.11
CA THR A 99 29.20 -17.55 -0.16
C THR A 99 28.84 -19.01 -0.41
N SER A 100 29.18 -19.49 -1.62
CA SER A 100 28.90 -20.80 -2.21
C SER A 100 29.37 -22.05 -1.43
N SER A 101 29.95 -21.89 -0.23
CA SER A 101 30.54 -22.97 0.57
C SER A 101 29.84 -23.25 1.91
N SER A 102 28.87 -22.44 2.33
CA SER A 102 28.15 -22.62 3.61
C SER A 102 26.70 -23.05 3.41
N PRO A 103 26.16 -24.01 4.19
CA PRO A 103 24.76 -24.40 4.11
C PRO A 103 23.85 -23.20 4.42
N PRO A 104 22.67 -23.10 3.78
CA PRO A 104 21.74 -22.01 4.00
C PRO A 104 21.35 -21.95 5.48
N LYS A 105 21.38 -20.76 6.07
CA LYS A 105 21.03 -20.59 7.48
C LYS A 105 19.52 -20.75 7.63
N LEU A 106 19.12 -21.74 8.44
CA LEU A 106 17.73 -22.00 8.80
C LEU A 106 17.36 -21.13 9.99
N PHE A 107 16.30 -20.35 9.85
CA PHE A 107 15.74 -19.54 10.93
C PHE A 107 14.35 -20.07 11.26
N SER A 108 14.09 -20.28 12.54
CA SER A 108 12.76 -20.61 13.07
C SER A 108 12.16 -19.41 13.78
N VAL A 109 10.88 -19.15 13.50
CA VAL A 109 10.09 -18.08 14.10
C VAL A 109 8.97 -18.71 14.91
N LYS A 110 9.01 -18.47 16.23
CA LYS A 110 7.97 -18.92 17.16
C LYS A 110 6.86 -17.88 17.21
N CYS A 111 5.65 -18.29 16.88
CA CYS A 111 4.46 -17.47 16.86
C CYS A 111 3.41 -18.04 17.82
N GLY A 112 2.83 -19.21 17.52
CA GLY A 112 1.83 -19.87 18.37
C GLY A 112 0.63 -19.00 18.80
N VAL A 113 0.24 -18.00 18.00
CA VAL A 113 -0.69 -16.92 18.41
C VAL A 113 -1.90 -16.79 17.46
N ARG A 114 -2.95 -16.11 17.94
CA ARG A 114 -4.11 -15.67 17.14
C ARG A 114 -4.26 -14.15 17.23
N GLY A 115 -4.63 -13.52 16.12
CA GLY A 115 -4.95 -12.10 16.09
C GLY A 115 -3.77 -11.16 16.38
N ASP A 116 -2.54 -11.66 16.33
CA ASP A 116 -1.37 -10.81 16.45
C ASP A 116 -1.18 -9.97 15.18
N THR A 117 -1.03 -8.66 15.36
CA THR A 117 -0.77 -7.70 14.27
C THR A 117 0.71 -7.27 14.23
N GLY A 118 1.55 -7.93 15.02
CA GLY A 118 2.99 -7.76 15.06
C GLY A 118 3.74 -8.26 13.81
N PRO A 119 5.07 -8.06 13.77
CA PRO A 119 5.91 -8.53 12.69
C PRO A 119 5.99 -10.07 12.66
N ALA A 120 6.05 -10.64 11.45
CA ALA A 120 6.23 -12.08 11.14
C ALA A 120 5.17 -13.09 11.63
N CYS A 121 4.44 -12.81 12.72
CA CYS A 121 3.45 -13.73 13.32
C CYS A 121 2.00 -13.39 13.02
N ASN A 122 1.75 -12.49 12.07
CA ASN A 122 0.41 -12.12 11.65
C ASN A 122 -0.19 -13.08 10.59
N ALA A 123 -1.52 -13.14 10.57
CA ALA A 123 -2.27 -14.01 9.66
C ALA A 123 -2.14 -13.60 8.18
N VAL A 124 -2.01 -12.30 7.88
CA VAL A 124 -1.78 -11.78 6.52
C VAL A 124 -0.54 -12.41 5.90
N GLY A 125 0.59 -12.30 6.58
CA GLY A 125 1.85 -12.88 6.12
C GLY A 125 1.83 -14.40 6.09
N MET A 126 1.05 -15.07 6.96
CA MET A 126 0.86 -16.53 6.88
C MET A 126 0.17 -16.95 5.58
N ILE A 127 -0.92 -16.27 5.22
CA ILE A 127 -1.65 -16.55 3.98
C ILE A 127 -0.75 -16.32 2.78
N ASP A 128 -0.03 -15.19 2.74
CA ASP A 128 0.87 -14.87 1.64
C ASP A 128 1.99 -15.91 1.51
N ARG A 129 2.61 -16.36 2.61
CA ARG A 129 3.60 -17.44 2.61
C ARG A 129 3.07 -18.76 2.09
N LYS A 130 1.81 -19.08 2.39
CA LYS A 130 1.21 -20.37 2.03
C LYS A 130 0.70 -20.41 0.59
N ILE A 131 0.19 -19.29 0.09
CA ILE A 131 -0.38 -19.19 -1.27
C ILE A 131 0.70 -18.77 -2.28
N LEU A 132 1.44 -17.69 -1.99
CA LEU A 132 2.45 -17.17 -2.91
C LEU A 132 3.78 -17.92 -2.77
N GLY A 133 4.07 -18.50 -1.61
CA GLY A 133 5.36 -19.13 -1.34
C GLY A 133 6.40 -18.14 -0.82
N ILE A 134 7.33 -18.64 0.01
CA ILE A 134 8.33 -17.80 0.70
C ILE A 134 9.28 -17.09 -0.28
N GLN A 135 9.61 -17.75 -1.40
CA GLN A 135 10.56 -17.25 -2.40
C GLN A 135 10.01 -16.05 -3.19
N HIS A 136 8.69 -15.93 -3.30
CA HIS A 136 8.00 -14.89 -4.09
C HIS A 136 7.57 -13.68 -3.24
N LEU A 137 7.92 -13.65 -1.96
CA LEU A 137 7.67 -12.54 -1.05
C LEU A 137 8.77 -11.48 -1.13
N TYR A 138 8.44 -10.28 -0.66
CA TYR A 138 9.42 -9.22 -0.56
C TYR A 138 10.50 -9.52 0.50
N LYS A 139 11.76 -9.57 0.06
CA LYS A 139 12.93 -9.95 0.89
C LYS A 139 13.45 -8.84 1.82
N ARG A 140 13.02 -7.58 1.63
CA ARG A 140 13.46 -6.43 2.43
C ARG A 140 12.30 -5.88 3.26
N PRO A 141 11.81 -6.60 4.28
CA PRO A 141 10.59 -6.24 5.00
C PRO A 141 10.71 -4.86 5.67
N VAL A 142 9.58 -4.16 5.80
CA VAL A 142 9.53 -2.82 6.42
C VAL A 142 9.97 -2.85 7.89
N TYR A 143 9.80 -3.97 8.59
CA TYR A 143 10.25 -4.10 9.97
C TYR A 143 11.78 -4.24 10.13
N ALA A 144 12.54 -4.41 9.06
CA ALA A 144 14.01 -4.42 9.12
C ALA A 144 14.58 -3.10 9.68
N ARG A 145 13.84 -1.99 9.55
CA ARG A 145 14.22 -0.68 10.10
C ARG A 145 13.83 -0.47 11.56
N THR A 146 13.18 -1.44 12.20
CA THR A 146 12.76 -1.31 13.61
C THR A 146 13.98 -1.34 14.54
N GLN A 147 13.85 -0.77 15.74
CA GLN A 147 14.93 -0.72 16.73
C GLN A 147 15.48 -2.11 17.10
N GLN A 148 14.65 -3.16 17.00
CA GLN A 148 15.04 -4.55 17.25
C GLN A 148 15.88 -5.15 16.12
N CYS A 149 15.81 -4.59 14.92
CA CYS A 149 16.41 -5.15 13.71
C CYS A 149 17.49 -4.27 13.07
N SER A 150 17.61 -3.00 13.46
CA SER A 150 18.60 -2.07 12.92
C SER A 150 19.27 -1.26 14.02
N ILE A 151 20.61 -1.30 14.06
CA ILE A 151 21.42 -0.44 14.94
C ILE A 151 21.26 1.05 14.58
N ASN A 152 21.00 1.37 13.31
CA ASN A 152 20.90 2.74 12.80
C ASN A 152 19.46 3.28 12.78
N PHE A 153 18.59 2.81 13.68
CA PHE A 153 17.20 3.27 13.78
C PHE A 153 17.13 4.81 13.76
N PRO A 154 16.26 5.44 12.94
CA PRO A 154 15.14 4.86 12.16
C PRO A 154 15.50 4.36 10.75
N ASN A 155 16.77 4.41 10.37
CA ASN A 155 17.25 3.99 9.06
C ASN A 155 17.62 2.50 9.04
N ASN A 156 17.77 1.96 7.83
CA ASN A 156 18.33 0.61 7.65
C ASN A 156 19.79 0.59 8.10
N GLY A 157 20.18 -0.47 8.79
CA GLY A 157 21.51 -0.63 9.35
C GLY A 157 21.83 -2.11 9.54
N PRO A 158 23.04 -2.41 10.05
CA PRO A 158 23.41 -3.77 10.40
C PRO A 158 22.51 -4.32 11.52
N LEU A 159 22.30 -5.63 11.52
CA LEU A 159 21.55 -6.29 12.58
C LEU A 159 22.29 -6.23 13.91
N PRO A 160 21.60 -5.88 15.02
CA PRO A 160 22.12 -6.06 16.38
C PRO A 160 22.50 -7.52 16.66
N SER A 161 23.45 -7.74 17.57
CA SER A 161 23.84 -9.11 18.00
C SER A 161 22.68 -9.91 18.59
N ASP A 162 21.75 -9.21 19.26
CA ASP A 162 20.60 -9.79 19.94
C ASP A 162 19.31 -9.74 19.11
N ALA A 163 19.43 -9.54 17.79
CA ALA A 163 18.28 -9.40 16.91
C ALA A 163 17.43 -10.69 16.87
N PRO A 164 16.10 -10.59 16.96
CA PRO A 164 15.23 -11.75 16.88
C PRO A 164 15.26 -12.38 15.48
N SER A 165 15.01 -13.69 15.42
CA SER A 165 15.08 -14.46 14.17
C SER A 165 14.15 -13.94 13.08
N TRP A 166 13.02 -13.31 13.44
CA TRP A 166 12.08 -12.76 12.48
C TRP A 166 12.54 -11.45 11.81
N CYS A 167 13.63 -10.81 12.24
CA CYS A 167 14.09 -9.55 11.63
C CYS A 167 14.41 -9.66 10.13
N GLN A 168 14.81 -10.85 9.68
CA GLN A 168 15.11 -11.12 8.26
C GLN A 168 14.03 -11.96 7.59
N ALA A 169 12.88 -12.17 8.23
CA ALA A 169 11.80 -12.90 7.63
C ALA A 169 11.30 -12.16 6.37
N PRO A 170 10.96 -12.86 5.28
CA PRO A 170 10.33 -12.21 4.14
C PRO A 170 8.88 -11.87 4.48
N PHE A 171 8.42 -10.70 4.04
CA PHE A 171 7.05 -10.23 4.26
C PHE A 171 6.64 -9.26 3.16
N ASP A 172 5.48 -9.51 2.54
CA ASP A 172 4.97 -8.67 1.46
C ASP A 172 3.85 -7.74 1.95
N PRO A 173 4.09 -6.41 2.05
CA PRO A 173 3.04 -5.47 2.44
C PRO A 173 1.95 -5.31 1.37
N GLU A 174 2.21 -5.72 0.13
CA GLU A 174 1.29 -5.67 -1.01
C GLU A 174 0.69 -7.03 -1.35
N GLY A 175 0.74 -7.99 -0.42
CA GLY A 175 0.21 -9.34 -0.57
C GLY A 175 -1.30 -9.43 -0.81
N LEU A 176 -1.84 -10.65 -0.74
CA LEU A 176 -3.22 -10.95 -1.14
C LEU A 176 -4.23 -10.30 -0.18
N LEU A 177 -4.06 -10.52 1.12
CA LEU A 177 -5.03 -10.03 2.10
C LEU A 177 -4.95 -8.51 2.28
N SER A 178 -3.77 -7.90 2.17
CA SER A 178 -3.64 -6.45 2.14
C SER A 178 -4.23 -5.85 0.84
N SER A 179 -4.18 -6.57 -0.28
CA SER A 179 -4.85 -6.19 -1.53
C SER A 179 -6.38 -6.10 -1.40
N VAL A 180 -7.02 -6.92 -0.56
CA VAL A 180 -8.45 -6.78 -0.21
C VAL A 180 -8.77 -5.40 0.33
N MET A 181 -7.93 -4.86 1.22
CA MET A 181 -8.13 -3.51 1.75
C MET A 181 -7.86 -2.40 0.74
N ALA A 182 -7.01 -2.63 -0.27
CA ALA A 182 -6.90 -1.68 -1.39
C ALA A 182 -8.17 -1.67 -2.25
N ILE A 183 -8.79 -2.83 -2.48
CA ILE A 183 -10.06 -2.91 -3.19
C ILE A 183 -11.12 -2.10 -2.43
N VAL A 184 -11.21 -2.28 -1.11
CA VAL A 184 -12.12 -1.48 -0.26
C VAL A 184 -11.83 0.03 -0.37
N SER A 185 -10.57 0.45 -0.26
CA SER A 185 -10.18 1.86 -0.45
C SER A 185 -10.56 2.39 -1.85
N CYS A 186 -10.44 1.56 -2.88
CA CYS A 186 -10.82 1.92 -4.25
C CYS A 186 -12.33 2.16 -4.37
N PHE A 187 -13.17 1.32 -3.75
CA PHE A 187 -14.62 1.54 -3.70
C PHE A 187 -15.00 2.79 -2.89
N VAL A 188 -14.28 3.06 -1.79
CA VAL A 188 -14.47 4.33 -1.06
C VAL A 188 -14.15 5.51 -1.99
N GLY A 189 -13.06 5.47 -2.74
CA GLY A 189 -12.74 6.51 -3.74
C GLY A 189 -13.79 6.62 -4.86
N LEU A 190 -14.31 5.49 -5.34
CA LEU A 190 -15.37 5.44 -6.34
C LEU A 190 -16.64 6.16 -5.85
N HIS A 191 -16.99 6.01 -4.57
CA HIS A 191 -18.10 6.73 -3.97
C HIS A 191 -17.94 8.25 -4.06
N TYR A 192 -16.71 8.77 -3.89
CA TYR A 192 -16.44 10.20 -4.04
C TYR A 192 -16.64 10.63 -5.50
N GLY A 193 -16.24 9.79 -6.46
CA GLY A 193 -16.51 9.98 -7.88
C GLY A 193 -18.01 10.04 -8.19
N HIS A 194 -18.81 9.15 -7.61
CA HIS A 194 -20.28 9.17 -7.79
C HIS A 194 -20.91 10.47 -7.30
N ILE A 195 -20.42 11.02 -6.18
CA ILE A 195 -20.90 12.32 -5.68
C ILE A 195 -20.65 13.44 -6.70
N ILE A 196 -19.52 13.43 -7.42
CA ILE A 196 -19.23 14.41 -8.49
C ILE A 196 -20.26 14.32 -9.61
N VAL A 197 -20.60 13.10 -10.03
CA VAL A 197 -21.49 12.86 -11.18
C VAL A 197 -22.95 13.17 -10.84
N HIS A 198 -23.41 12.79 -9.64
CA HIS A 198 -24.82 12.90 -9.25
C HIS A 198 -25.22 14.28 -8.71
N TYR A 199 -24.37 14.90 -7.89
CA TYR A 199 -24.66 16.24 -7.36
C TYR A 199 -24.07 17.29 -8.28
N LYS A 200 -24.85 18.30 -8.68
CA LYS A 200 -24.34 19.42 -9.51
C LYS A 200 -23.80 20.56 -8.66
N ASP A 201 -24.42 20.83 -7.52
CA ASP A 201 -24.06 21.93 -6.63
C ASP A 201 -22.78 21.67 -5.84
N HIS A 202 -21.87 22.65 -5.83
CA HIS A 202 -20.59 22.56 -5.11
C HIS A 202 -20.78 22.36 -3.59
N ARG A 203 -21.79 23.02 -3.01
CA ARG A 203 -22.08 22.93 -1.57
C ARG A 203 -22.46 21.51 -1.16
N ASP A 204 -23.33 20.87 -1.94
CA ASP A 204 -23.79 19.52 -1.65
C ASP A 204 -22.65 18.50 -1.81
N ARG A 205 -21.80 18.65 -2.84
CA ARG A 205 -20.61 17.80 -3.02
C ARG A 205 -19.68 17.86 -1.81
N ILE A 206 -19.33 19.08 -1.39
CA ILE A 206 -18.44 19.31 -0.24
C ILE A 206 -19.08 18.77 1.04
N PHE A 207 -20.38 19.00 1.25
CA PHE A 207 -21.08 18.48 2.42
C PHE A 207 -21.00 16.95 2.49
N HIS A 208 -21.32 16.24 1.41
CA HIS A 208 -21.27 14.78 1.38
C HIS A 208 -19.86 14.23 1.56
N TRP A 209 -18.84 14.83 0.92
CA TRP A 209 -17.45 14.42 1.13
C TRP A 209 -16.98 14.68 2.56
N MET A 210 -17.24 15.86 3.12
CA MET A 210 -16.82 16.19 4.48
C MET A 210 -17.52 15.30 5.51
N PHE A 211 -18.82 15.04 5.33
CA PHE A 211 -19.57 14.16 6.22
C PHE A 211 -19.02 12.73 6.18
N THR A 212 -18.93 12.13 4.99
CA THR A 212 -18.42 10.75 4.83
C THR A 212 -16.96 10.61 5.27
N SER A 213 -16.11 11.59 4.94
CA SER A 213 -14.71 11.63 5.38
C SER A 213 -14.58 11.69 6.91
N SER A 214 -15.34 12.58 7.55
CA SER A 214 -15.30 12.76 9.00
C SER A 214 -15.75 11.50 9.73
N CYS A 215 -16.82 10.85 9.25
CA CYS A 215 -17.27 9.55 9.76
C CYS A 215 -16.18 8.48 9.65
N LEU A 216 -15.45 8.41 8.53
CA LEU A 216 -14.34 7.47 8.35
C LEU A 216 -13.15 7.76 9.27
N VAL A 217 -12.79 9.03 9.48
CA VAL A 217 -11.74 9.42 10.43
C VAL A 217 -12.10 9.02 11.86
N VAL A 218 -13.32 9.35 12.30
CA VAL A 218 -13.80 9.00 13.65
C VAL A 218 -13.84 7.49 13.83
N LEU A 219 -14.32 6.74 12.82
CA LEU A 219 -14.32 5.29 12.84
C LEU A 219 -12.90 4.72 12.93
N GLY A 220 -11.97 5.20 12.11
CA GLY A 220 -10.57 4.76 12.12
C GLY A 220 -9.89 5.00 13.46
N LEU A 221 -10.05 6.20 14.03
CA LEU A 221 -9.53 6.54 15.36
C LEU A 221 -10.19 5.71 16.47
N GLY A 222 -11.51 5.54 16.43
CA GLY A 222 -12.25 4.72 17.40
C GLY A 222 -11.78 3.27 17.41
N LEU A 223 -11.58 2.68 16.23
CA LEU A 223 -11.06 1.32 16.10
C LEU A 223 -9.61 1.18 16.61
N ASN A 224 -8.78 2.21 16.41
CA ASN A 224 -7.44 2.24 16.97
C ASN A 224 -7.47 2.23 18.51
N LEU A 225 -8.39 2.98 19.13
CA LEU A 225 -8.58 2.97 20.58
C LEU A 225 -9.15 1.64 21.10
N CYS A 226 -9.97 0.96 20.30
CA CYS A 226 -10.51 -0.38 20.63
C CYS A 226 -9.48 -1.53 20.42
N GLY A 227 -8.21 -1.22 20.16
CA GLY A 227 -7.12 -2.21 20.08
C GLY A 227 -6.69 -2.63 18.67
N MET A 228 -7.39 -2.19 17.61
CA MET A 228 -6.96 -2.40 16.23
C MET A 228 -6.00 -1.27 15.79
N HIS A 229 -4.77 -1.37 16.28
CA HIS A 229 -3.71 -0.38 16.03
C HIS A 229 -3.45 -0.16 14.53
N PHE A 230 -3.10 1.08 14.17
CA PHE A 230 -2.75 1.41 12.80
C PHE A 230 -1.51 0.67 12.32
N ASN A 231 -1.69 -0.25 11.36
CA ASN A 231 -0.59 -0.94 10.72
C ASN A 231 -0.66 -0.79 9.19
N LYS A 232 0.27 0.01 8.66
CA LYS A 232 0.41 0.25 7.22
C LYS A 232 0.79 -1.01 6.44
N ALA A 233 1.66 -1.85 7.00
CA ALA A 233 2.19 -3.02 6.31
C ALA A 233 1.12 -4.12 6.13
N LEU A 234 0.20 -4.25 7.10
CA LEU A 234 -0.97 -5.13 6.99
C LEU A 234 -2.14 -4.48 6.25
N TYR A 235 -2.06 -3.16 6.05
CA TYR A 235 -3.16 -2.31 5.61
C TYR A 235 -4.42 -2.57 6.45
N THR A 236 -4.31 -2.47 7.77
CA THR A 236 -5.42 -2.72 8.71
C THR A 236 -6.65 -1.88 8.37
N PHE A 237 -7.84 -2.41 8.65
CA PHE A 237 -9.10 -1.69 8.41
C PHE A 237 -9.17 -0.33 9.12
N SER A 238 -8.64 -0.21 10.35
CA SER A 238 -8.56 1.08 11.07
C SER A 238 -7.70 2.10 10.31
N TYR A 239 -6.52 1.67 9.84
CA TYR A 239 -5.63 2.48 9.02
C TYR A 239 -6.28 2.89 7.69
N MET A 240 -6.99 1.96 7.03
CA MET A 240 -7.75 2.24 5.81
C MET A 240 -8.81 3.32 6.04
N CYS A 241 -9.68 3.17 7.05
CA CYS A 241 -10.71 4.16 7.34
C CYS A 241 -10.11 5.54 7.66
N PHE A 242 -9.07 5.57 8.51
CA PHE A 242 -8.40 6.82 8.86
C PHE A 242 -7.80 7.52 7.64
N THR A 243 -7.00 6.79 6.85
CA THR A 243 -6.34 7.38 5.68
C THR A 243 -7.30 7.75 4.57
N ALA A 244 -8.34 6.96 4.32
CA ALA A 244 -9.37 7.30 3.35
C ALA A 244 -10.15 8.55 3.77
N GLY A 245 -10.47 8.68 5.06
CA GLY A 245 -11.11 9.87 5.61
C GLY A 245 -10.23 11.12 5.51
N VAL A 246 -8.96 11.04 5.90
CA VAL A 246 -8.02 12.17 5.75
C VAL A 246 -7.84 12.56 4.27
N ALA A 247 -7.71 11.58 3.38
CA ALA A 247 -7.63 11.82 1.94
C ALA A 247 -8.90 12.49 1.39
N GLY A 248 -10.07 12.11 1.90
CA GLY A 248 -11.35 12.73 1.54
C GLY A 248 -11.48 14.19 1.99
N ILE A 249 -11.04 14.51 3.21
CA ILE A 249 -10.99 15.90 3.71
C ILE A 249 -10.02 16.73 2.86
N LEU A 250 -8.84 16.19 2.58
CA LEU A 250 -7.85 16.84 1.73
C LEU A 250 -8.40 17.08 0.31
N PHE A 251 -9.09 16.08 -0.25
CA PHE A 251 -9.74 16.18 -1.55
C PHE A 251 -10.81 17.29 -1.57
N ALA A 252 -11.68 17.34 -0.56
CA ALA A 252 -12.69 18.39 -0.43
C ALA A 252 -12.07 19.79 -0.30
N GLY A 253 -10.95 19.91 0.44
CA GLY A 253 -10.20 21.16 0.57
C GLY A 253 -9.55 21.62 -0.74
N ILE A 254 -8.91 20.70 -1.47
CA ILE A 254 -8.33 21.00 -2.80
C ILE A 254 -9.43 21.39 -3.78
N TYR A 255 -10.55 20.66 -3.79
CA TYR A 255 -11.71 20.97 -4.62
C TYR A 255 -12.26 22.37 -4.33
N PHE A 256 -12.45 22.72 -3.05
CA PHE A 256 -12.88 24.06 -2.67
C PHE A 256 -11.90 25.14 -3.16
N MET A 257 -10.59 24.93 -2.97
CA MET A 257 -9.57 25.88 -3.40
C MET A 257 -9.55 26.09 -4.93
N VAL A 258 -9.66 25.01 -5.70
CA VAL A 258 -9.50 25.03 -7.16
C VAL A 258 -10.81 25.41 -7.87
N ASP A 259 -11.91 24.75 -7.52
CA ASP A 259 -13.19 24.85 -8.22
C ASP A 259 -14.09 25.96 -7.66
N VAL A 260 -14.03 26.25 -6.35
CA VAL A 260 -14.88 27.28 -5.72
C VAL A 260 -14.13 28.63 -5.62
N CYS A 261 -12.89 28.63 -5.13
CA CYS A 261 -12.10 29.86 -4.99
C CYS A 261 -11.35 30.26 -6.28
N GLY A 262 -11.25 29.37 -7.27
CA GLY A 262 -10.58 29.66 -8.55
C GLY A 262 -9.05 29.75 -8.48
N CYS A 263 -8.41 29.27 -7.41
CA CYS A 263 -6.96 29.35 -7.21
C CYS A 263 -6.20 28.28 -8.02
N ARG A 264 -6.14 28.44 -9.34
CA ARG A 264 -5.53 27.43 -10.26
C ARG A 264 -4.02 27.52 -10.45
N ARG A 265 -3.41 28.67 -10.16
CA ARG A 265 -1.95 28.88 -10.38
C ARG A 265 -1.05 27.93 -9.56
N PRO A 266 -1.27 27.70 -8.26
CA PRO A 266 -0.41 26.79 -7.50
C PRO A 266 -0.63 25.31 -7.86
N THR A 267 -1.77 24.94 -8.45
CA THR A 267 -2.11 23.55 -8.74
C THR A 267 -1.57 23.04 -10.07
N PHE A 268 -1.05 23.90 -10.95
CA PHE A 268 -0.47 23.49 -12.24
C PHE A 268 0.63 22.43 -12.09
N VAL A 269 1.50 22.58 -11.09
CA VAL A 269 2.58 21.60 -10.82
C VAL A 269 1.98 20.26 -10.35
N MET A 270 0.98 20.31 -9.46
CA MET A 270 0.33 19.10 -8.96
C MET A 270 -0.45 18.37 -10.06
N GLU A 271 -1.10 19.11 -10.95
CA GLU A 271 -1.80 18.56 -12.12
C GLU A 271 -0.83 17.85 -13.07
N TRP A 272 0.29 18.51 -13.40
CA TRP A 272 1.32 17.91 -14.27
C TRP A 272 1.88 16.61 -13.67
N MET A 273 2.23 16.63 -12.37
CA MET A 273 2.68 15.45 -11.64
C MET A 273 1.63 14.34 -11.62
N GLY A 274 0.35 14.70 -11.46
CA GLY A 274 -0.77 13.75 -11.45
C GLY A 274 -0.97 13.05 -12.79
N ILE A 275 -0.94 13.79 -13.90
CA ILE A 275 -1.09 13.23 -15.27
C ILE A 275 0.09 12.29 -15.59
N HIS A 276 1.29 12.60 -15.08
CA HIS A 276 2.53 11.84 -15.37
C HIS A 276 2.93 10.90 -14.23
N ALA A 277 2.01 10.58 -13.31
CA ALA A 277 2.31 9.85 -12.08
C ALA A 277 2.94 8.46 -12.33
N LEU A 278 2.46 7.72 -13.34
CA LEU A 278 3.02 6.41 -13.68
C LEU A 278 4.46 6.50 -14.21
N MET A 279 4.75 7.49 -15.06
CA MET A 279 6.10 7.72 -15.58
C MET A 279 7.06 8.08 -14.45
N LEU A 280 6.65 8.99 -13.56
CA LEU A 280 7.44 9.38 -12.39
C LEU A 280 7.69 8.19 -11.45
N TYR A 281 6.68 7.33 -11.23
CA TYR A 281 6.82 6.11 -10.45
C TYR A 281 7.86 5.16 -11.05
N ILE A 282 7.83 4.93 -12.36
CA ILE A 282 8.80 4.05 -13.05
C ILE A 282 10.22 4.63 -12.95
N LEU A 283 10.39 5.93 -13.21
CA LEU A 283 11.68 6.60 -13.12
C LEU A 283 12.28 6.53 -11.71
N ALA A 284 11.44 6.65 -10.68
CA ALA A 284 11.86 6.49 -9.29
C ALA A 284 12.19 5.02 -8.96
N ALA A 285 11.33 4.07 -9.34
CA ALA A 285 11.49 2.65 -9.04
C ALA A 285 12.73 2.03 -9.71
N CYS A 286 13.05 2.46 -10.94
CA CYS A 286 14.24 2.02 -11.67
C CYS A 286 15.52 2.77 -11.26
N ASN A 287 15.48 3.60 -10.21
CA ASN A 287 16.59 4.48 -9.78
C ASN A 287 17.12 5.46 -10.84
N VAL A 288 16.44 5.62 -11.98
CA VAL A 288 16.85 6.53 -13.05
C VAL A 288 16.81 7.98 -12.58
N LEU A 289 15.73 8.36 -11.87
CA LEU A 289 15.57 9.71 -11.34
C LEU A 289 16.63 10.04 -10.26
N PRO A 290 16.85 9.21 -9.21
CA PRO A 290 17.97 9.40 -8.29
C PRO A 290 19.33 9.50 -8.98
N VAL A 291 19.65 8.60 -9.93
CA VAL A 291 20.94 8.63 -10.64
C VAL A 291 21.11 9.92 -11.43
N PHE A 292 20.06 10.36 -12.14
CA PHE A 292 20.08 11.62 -12.88
C PHE A 292 20.32 12.81 -11.95
N LEU A 293 19.60 12.90 -10.82
CA LEU A 293 19.77 13.96 -9.82
C LEU A 293 21.15 13.92 -9.14
N GLN A 294 21.70 12.72 -8.92
CA GLN A 294 23.03 12.54 -8.37
C GLN A 294 24.13 12.98 -9.33
N GLY A 295 23.90 12.83 -10.64
CA GLY A 295 24.83 13.23 -11.69
C GLY A 295 25.16 14.73 -11.68
N PHE A 296 24.24 15.56 -11.18
CA PHE A 296 24.49 16.98 -10.94
C PHE A 296 25.10 17.19 -9.56
N TYR A 297 26.41 17.46 -9.51
CA TYR A 297 27.15 17.74 -8.29
C TYR A 297 27.97 19.04 -8.39
N TRP A 298 28.16 19.70 -7.25
CA TRP A 298 28.95 20.92 -7.17
C TRP A 298 30.36 20.62 -6.63
N SER A 299 31.37 20.76 -7.49
CA SER A 299 32.81 20.57 -7.23
C SER A 299 33.24 19.16 -6.81
N ARG A 300 32.53 18.50 -5.89
CA ARG A 300 32.82 17.14 -5.40
C ARG A 300 31.57 16.26 -5.54
N PRO A 301 31.71 14.97 -5.94
CA PRO A 301 30.57 14.05 -6.11
C PRO A 301 29.70 13.83 -4.86
N ARG A 302 30.23 14.13 -3.66
CA ARG A 302 29.49 14.08 -2.38
C ARG A 302 28.51 15.24 -2.21
N ASN A 303 28.71 16.35 -2.91
CA ASN A 303 27.86 17.54 -2.88
C ASN A 303 26.90 17.52 -4.07
N ASN A 304 26.02 16.53 -4.10
CA ASN A 304 25.02 16.37 -5.15
C ASN A 304 23.67 16.92 -4.70
N ILE A 305 22.73 17.07 -5.64
CA ILE A 305 21.40 17.62 -5.35
C ILE A 305 20.65 16.77 -4.31
N LEU A 306 20.87 15.45 -4.28
CA LEU A 306 20.25 14.56 -3.30
C LEU A 306 20.73 14.85 -1.87
N THR A 307 22.04 15.05 -1.67
CA THR A 307 22.59 15.38 -0.35
C THR A 307 22.16 16.79 0.11
N LEU A 308 21.93 17.72 -0.83
CA LEU A 308 21.37 19.03 -0.53
C LEU A 308 19.90 18.96 -0.07
N ILE A 309 19.11 18.06 -0.67
CA ILE A 309 17.71 17.80 -0.30
C ILE A 309 17.61 16.93 0.98
N GLY A 310 18.74 16.45 1.51
CA GLY A 310 18.80 15.65 2.74
C GLY A 310 18.56 14.15 2.53
N ILE A 311 18.63 13.66 1.29
CA ILE A 311 18.46 12.26 0.91
C ILE A 311 19.85 11.65 0.66
N GLY A 312 20.22 10.62 1.44
CA GLY A 312 21.47 9.87 1.24
C GLY A 312 22.65 10.29 2.16
N ARG A 313 22.39 10.48 3.47
CA ARG A 313 23.44 10.46 4.50
C ARG A 313 23.69 9.04 4.99
#